data_AF-A0A7V9J1H1-F1
#
_entry.id   AF-A0A7V9J1H1-F1
#
_cell.length_a   1.000
_cell.length_b   1.000
_cell.length_c   1.000
_cell.angle_alpha   90.00
_cell.angle_beta   90.00
_cell.angle_gamma   90.00
#
_symmetry.space_group_name_H-M   'P 1'
#
loop_
_entity.id
_entity.type
_entity.pdbx_description
1 polymer ?
#
loop_
_entity_poly.entity_id
_entity_poly.type
_entity_poly.pdbx_seq_one_letter_code
_entity_poly.pdbx_strand_id
1 'polypeptide(L)'
;MNGADNTYVTIRNIVTRNWTRGVQINGPSHVTLDNVRAENNINYGVRAGGTSKTVIVNSQVQASGFRTTSTGPSTPNPGIGVEYGGRARGRVAYTTISGSFGKGLNNESRFDLERGPGLILFDNNRG
;
A
#
# COMPACT_ATOMS: atom_id res chain seq x y z
N MET A 1 22.82 5.29 -0.45
CA MET A 1 23.03 4.39 0.71
C MET A 1 22.59 2.99 0.28
N ASN A 2 23.52 2.04 0.21
CA ASN A 2 23.19 0.61 0.07
C ASN A 2 22.59 0.17 1.40
N GLY A 3 21.26 -0.01 1.43
CA GLY A 3 20.63 -0.70 2.56
C GLY A 3 21.13 -2.13 2.59
N ALA A 4 21.39 -2.68 3.78
CA ALA A 4 21.80 -4.07 3.93
C ALA A 4 20.78 -4.97 3.21
N ASP A 5 21.26 -5.71 2.21
CA ASP A 5 20.45 -6.70 1.51
C ASP A 5 19.84 -7.66 2.55
N ASN A 6 18.55 -7.98 2.39
CA ASN A 6 17.78 -8.85 3.29
C ASN A 6 17.52 -8.29 4.71
N THR A 7 17.34 -6.98 4.86
CA THR A 7 16.84 -6.44 6.14
C THR A 7 15.39 -6.88 6.37
N TYR A 8 15.09 -7.41 7.56
CA TYR A 8 13.73 -7.76 8.00
C TYR A 8 13.17 -6.65 8.89
N VAL A 9 12.01 -6.12 8.53
CA VAL A 9 11.32 -5.09 9.30
C VAL A 9 9.90 -5.56 9.57
N THR A 10 9.45 -5.44 10.82
CA THR A 10 8.06 -5.70 11.20
C THR A 10 7.47 -4.43 11.79
N ILE A 11 6.36 -3.98 11.21
CA ILE A 11 5.61 -2.81 11.66
C ILE A 11 4.24 -3.31 12.12
N ARG A 12 3.87 -3.01 13.37
CA ARG A 12 2.63 -3.49 13.96
C ARG A 12 1.87 -2.43 14.72
N ASN A 13 0.54 -2.54 14.70
CA ASN A 13 -0.36 -1.77 15.57
C ASN A 13 -0.21 -0.25 15.40
N ILE A 14 0.05 0.22 14.18
CA ILE A 14 0.16 1.65 13.89
C ILE A 14 -0.97 2.14 12.99
N VAL A 15 -1.27 3.43 13.12
CA VAL A 15 -2.13 4.18 12.20
C VAL A 15 -1.26 5.19 11.44
N THR A 16 -1.32 5.17 10.11
CA THR A 16 -0.68 6.16 9.25
C THR A 16 -1.73 6.88 8.43
N ARG A 17 -1.79 8.22 8.55
CA ARG A 17 -2.86 9.02 7.95
C ARG A 17 -2.42 10.41 7.48
N ASN A 18 -3.10 10.92 6.47
CA ASN A 18 -2.89 12.26 5.91
C ASN A 18 -1.47 12.50 5.35
N TRP A 19 -0.82 11.44 4.89
CA TRP A 19 0.48 11.52 4.23
C TRP A 19 0.35 11.46 2.71
N THR A 20 1.39 11.91 2.01
CA THR A 20 1.51 11.62 0.57
C THR A 20 1.54 10.11 0.32
N ARG A 21 2.27 9.36 1.16
CA ARG A 21 2.31 7.89 1.16
C ARG A 21 2.24 7.39 2.60
N GLY A 22 1.28 6.52 2.91
CA GLY A 22 1.09 6.02 4.27
C GLY A 22 2.27 5.18 4.75
N VAL A 23 2.68 4.19 3.96
CA VAL A 23 3.91 3.41 4.14
C VAL A 23 4.65 3.33 2.80
N GLN A 24 5.93 3.69 2.79
CA GLN A 24 6.80 3.53 1.62
C GLN A 24 7.97 2.59 1.94
N ILE A 25 8.09 1.52 1.16
CA ILE A 25 9.15 0.53 1.26
C ILE A 25 10.00 0.62 0.00
N ASN A 26 11.28 0.94 0.17
CA ASN A 26 12.24 1.05 -0.92
C ASN A 26 13.41 0.07 -0.69
N GLY A 27 13.93 -0.52 -1.76
CA GLY A 27 15.13 -1.35 -1.73
C GLY A 27 14.90 -2.83 -1.38
N PRO A 28 15.99 -3.60 -1.17
CA PRO A 28 15.96 -5.05 -0.97
C PRO A 28 15.61 -5.44 0.49
N SER A 29 14.38 -5.13 0.90
CA SER A 29 13.90 -5.35 2.28
C SER A 29 12.76 -6.36 2.32
N HIS A 30 12.65 -7.09 3.44
CA HIS A 30 11.54 -7.98 3.77
C HIS A 30 10.70 -7.31 4.86
N VAL A 31 9.50 -6.86 4.51
CA VAL A 31 8.67 -6.06 5.42
C VAL A 31 7.37 -6.77 5.73
N THR A 32 7.05 -6.92 7.01
CA THR A 32 5.74 -7.36 7.47
C THR A 32 4.98 -6.18 8.05
N LEU A 33 3.80 -5.90 7.49
CA LEU A 33 2.81 -4.99 8.05
C LEU A 33 1.69 -5.83 8.65
N ASP A 34 1.54 -5.79 9.97
CA ASP A 34 0.53 -6.58 10.68
C ASP A 34 -0.29 -5.69 11.62
N ASN A 35 -1.62 -5.75 11.50
CA ASN A 35 -2.53 -4.85 12.22
C ASN A 35 -2.17 -3.37 12.02
N VAL A 36 -1.93 -2.98 10.77
CA VAL A 36 -1.66 -1.59 10.38
C VAL A 36 -2.89 -0.99 9.74
N ARG A 37 -3.15 0.29 10.06
CA ARG A 37 -4.24 1.07 9.47
C ARG A 37 -3.66 2.22 8.66
N ALA A 38 -3.71 2.13 7.34
CA ALA A 38 -3.23 3.16 6.42
C ALA A 38 -4.40 3.88 5.77
N GLU A 39 -4.64 5.13 6.15
CA GLU A 39 -5.89 5.82 5.83
C GLU A 39 -5.70 7.22 5.32
N ASN A 40 -6.60 7.68 4.47
CA ASN A 40 -6.69 9.10 4.10
C ASN A 40 -5.36 9.65 3.53
N ASN A 41 -4.63 8.82 2.78
CA ASN A 41 -3.35 9.20 2.19
C ASN A 41 -3.56 9.69 0.76
N ILE A 42 -2.75 10.65 0.31
CA ILE A 42 -2.96 11.36 -0.96
C ILE A 42 -2.70 10.43 -2.15
N ASN A 43 -1.55 9.75 -2.21
CA ASN A 43 -1.16 8.97 -3.38
C ASN A 43 -1.21 7.47 -3.16
N TYR A 44 -0.73 7.01 -2.00
CA TYR A 44 -0.65 5.59 -1.69
C TYR A 44 -0.96 5.30 -0.22
N GLY A 45 -1.73 4.25 0.06
CA GLY A 45 -1.80 3.67 1.39
C GLY A 45 -0.50 2.95 1.72
N VAL A 46 -0.12 1.98 0.89
CA VAL A 46 1.16 1.26 0.95
C VAL A 46 1.80 1.24 -0.44
N ARG A 47 3.07 1.60 -0.53
CA ARG A 47 3.87 1.51 -1.76
C ARG A 47 5.13 0.70 -1.53
N ALA A 48 5.21 -0.47 -2.15
CA ALA A 48 6.41 -1.30 -2.19
C ALA A 48 7.12 -1.15 -3.53
N GLY A 49 8.40 -0.79 -3.50
CA GLY A 49 9.23 -0.59 -4.69
C GLY A 49 10.57 -1.31 -4.64
N GLY A 50 11.33 -1.23 -5.74
CA GLY A 50 12.63 -1.87 -5.86
C GLY A 50 12.53 -3.39 -5.99
N THR A 51 13.18 -4.12 -5.09
CA THR A 51 13.20 -5.60 -5.00
C THR A 51 12.61 -6.09 -3.67
N SER A 52 11.81 -5.26 -3.01
CA SER A 52 11.22 -5.55 -1.70
C SER A 52 10.27 -6.75 -1.74
N LYS A 53 10.18 -7.44 -0.61
CA LYS A 53 9.22 -8.52 -0.36
C LYS A 53 8.34 -8.11 0.82
N THR A 54 7.04 -7.98 0.60
CA THR A 54 6.13 -7.45 1.62
C THR A 54 5.01 -8.41 1.94
N VAL A 55 4.72 -8.60 3.23
CA VAL A 55 3.50 -9.26 3.71
C VAL A 55 2.64 -8.23 4.40
N ILE A 56 1.39 -8.09 3.95
CA ILE A 56 0.39 -7.24 4.58
C ILE A 56 -0.71 -8.15 5.13
N VAL A 57 -0.91 -8.12 6.44
CA VAL A 57 -1.83 -9.02 7.13
C VAL A 57 -2.62 -8.31 8.22
N ASN A 58 -3.85 -8.76 8.47
CA ASN A 58 -4.74 -8.22 9.51
C ASN A 58 -4.91 -6.70 9.47
N SER A 59 -4.76 -6.09 8.29
CA SER A 59 -4.59 -4.65 8.15
C SER A 59 -5.79 -3.99 7.48
N GLN A 60 -5.83 -2.67 7.51
CA GLN A 60 -6.84 -1.87 6.83
C GLN A 60 -6.13 -0.80 6.00
N VAL A 61 -6.39 -0.79 4.69
CA VAL A 61 -5.90 0.24 3.78
C VAL A 61 -7.11 0.95 3.19
N GLN A 62 -7.35 2.18 3.59
CA GLN A 62 -8.58 2.88 3.29
C GLN A 62 -8.32 4.26 2.70
N ALA A 63 -9.23 4.72 1.83
CA ALA A 63 -9.28 6.11 1.40
C ALA A 63 -7.92 6.61 0.86
N SER A 64 -7.27 5.84 -0.01
CA SER A 64 -6.11 6.33 -0.75
C SER A 64 -6.59 7.20 -1.91
N GLY A 65 -6.01 8.38 -2.11
CA GLY A 65 -6.61 9.44 -2.90
C GLY A 65 -7.46 10.42 -2.09
N PHE A 66 -7.39 10.39 -0.76
CA PHE A 66 -8.19 11.25 0.10
C PHE A 66 -7.66 12.69 0.14
N ARG A 67 -8.61 13.63 0.19
CA ARG A 67 -8.39 15.08 0.22
C ARG A 67 -8.41 15.58 1.66
N THR A 68 -7.47 16.42 2.06
CA THR A 68 -7.60 17.22 3.29
C THR A 68 -7.93 18.70 3.02
N THR A 69 -7.75 19.20 1.78
CA THR A 69 -7.95 20.63 1.45
C THR A 69 -8.53 20.83 0.04
N SER A 70 -9.22 21.96 -0.16
CA SER A 70 -9.83 22.41 -1.43
C SER A 70 -8.83 22.99 -2.44
N THR A 71 -7.54 23.06 -2.10
CA THR A 71 -6.51 23.80 -2.86
C THR A 71 -5.46 22.93 -3.56
N GLY A 72 -5.59 21.59 -3.51
CA GLY A 72 -4.70 20.66 -4.20
C GLY A 72 -5.24 20.21 -5.58
N PRO A 73 -4.43 19.50 -6.40
CA PRO A 73 -4.88 18.96 -7.68
C PRO A 73 -6.14 18.11 -7.47
N SER A 74 -7.17 18.39 -8.28
CA SER A 74 -8.52 17.84 -8.15
C SER A 74 -8.61 16.32 -8.31
N THR A 75 -7.55 15.71 -8.82
CA THR A 75 -7.37 14.26 -8.99
C THR A 75 -6.01 13.85 -8.41
N PRO A 76 -5.94 13.44 -7.14
CA PRO A 76 -4.73 12.84 -6.59
C PRO A 76 -4.36 11.62 -7.42
N ASN A 77 -3.26 11.74 -8.17
CA ASN A 77 -2.76 10.68 -9.02
C ASN A 77 -1.57 10.00 -8.30
N PRO A 78 -1.62 8.69 -8.02
CA PRO A 78 -2.59 7.72 -8.53
C PRO A 78 -3.71 7.29 -7.58
N GLY A 79 -3.69 7.67 -6.29
CA GLY A 79 -4.76 7.31 -5.34
C GLY A 79 -4.92 5.79 -5.16
N ILE A 80 -3.81 5.05 -5.09
CA ILE A 80 -3.81 3.58 -5.03
C ILE A 80 -3.75 3.10 -3.57
N GLY A 81 -4.55 2.11 -3.19
CA GLY A 81 -4.50 1.51 -1.87
C GLY A 81 -3.14 0.87 -1.59
N VAL A 82 -2.84 -0.21 -2.31
CA VAL A 82 -1.56 -0.92 -2.24
C VAL A 82 -0.94 -1.03 -3.63
N GLU A 83 0.30 -0.57 -3.79
CA GLU A 83 1.07 -0.67 -5.02
C GLU A 83 2.32 -1.52 -4.83
N TYR A 84 2.58 -2.41 -5.80
CA TYR A 84 3.87 -3.07 -6.02
C TYR A 84 4.48 -2.60 -7.33
N GLY A 85 5.57 -1.82 -7.24
CA GLY A 85 6.28 -1.27 -8.39
C GLY A 85 7.62 -1.98 -8.67
N GLY A 86 8.05 -1.97 -9.93
CA GLY A 86 9.36 -2.48 -10.34
C GLY A 86 9.48 -4.02 -10.24
N ARG A 87 10.34 -4.52 -9.34
CA ARG A 87 10.49 -5.96 -9.05
C ARG A 87 10.03 -6.32 -7.63
N ALA A 88 9.28 -5.42 -6.97
CA ALA A 88 8.72 -5.70 -5.67
C ALA A 88 7.66 -6.79 -5.76
N ARG A 89 7.53 -7.61 -4.73
CA ARG A 89 6.51 -8.67 -4.66
C ARG A 89 5.93 -8.76 -3.27
N GLY A 90 4.79 -9.41 -3.14
CA GLY A 90 4.21 -9.57 -1.81
C GLY A 90 2.92 -10.34 -1.74
N ARG A 91 2.47 -10.50 -0.50
CA ARG A 91 1.23 -11.17 -0.15
C ARG A 91 0.36 -10.24 0.66
N VAL A 92 -0.91 -10.18 0.32
CA VAL A 92 -1.93 -9.46 1.09
C VAL A 92 -2.98 -10.46 1.54
N ALA A 93 -3.18 -10.60 2.84
CA ALA A 93 -4.13 -11.56 3.43
C ALA A 93 -4.88 -10.93 4.60
N TYR A 94 -6.10 -11.39 4.90
CA TYR A 94 -6.91 -10.88 6.03
C TYR A 94 -6.92 -9.35 6.15
N THR A 95 -6.92 -8.65 5.01
CA THR A 95 -6.73 -7.21 4.93
C THR A 95 -7.87 -6.64 4.13
N THR A 96 -8.45 -5.55 4.64
CA THR A 96 -9.46 -4.79 3.91
C THR A 96 -8.78 -3.67 3.15
N ILE A 97 -8.95 -3.64 1.83
CA ILE A 97 -8.53 -2.53 0.99
C ILE A 97 -9.79 -1.89 0.41
N SER A 98 -10.08 -0.63 0.75
CA SER A 98 -11.34 0.00 0.38
C SER A 98 -11.24 1.49 0.07
N GLY A 99 -12.12 1.99 -0.80
CA GLY A 99 -12.29 3.42 -1.06
C GLY A 99 -11.05 4.08 -1.66
N SER A 100 -10.27 3.35 -2.45
CA SER A 100 -9.16 3.92 -3.20
C SER A 100 -9.70 4.65 -4.44
N PHE A 101 -9.20 5.85 -4.74
CA PHE A 101 -9.67 6.63 -5.90
C PHE A 101 -9.18 6.07 -7.23
N GLY A 102 -7.98 5.50 -7.29
CA GLY A 102 -7.40 4.95 -8.51
C GLY A 102 -7.63 3.45 -8.65
N LYS A 103 -6.97 2.68 -7.77
CA LYS A 103 -7.09 1.21 -7.70
C LYS A 103 -6.92 0.78 -6.26
N GLY A 104 -7.66 -0.23 -5.82
CA GLY A 104 -7.42 -0.81 -4.49
C GLY A 104 -6.06 -1.50 -4.40
N LEU A 105 -5.76 -2.44 -5.31
CA LEU A 105 -4.48 -3.15 -5.39
C LEU A 105 -3.92 -3.04 -6.81
N ASN A 106 -2.75 -2.43 -6.98
CA ASN A 106 -2.05 -2.30 -8.26
C ASN A 106 -0.75 -3.12 -8.26
N ASN A 107 -0.56 -3.93 -9.30
CA ASN A 107 0.70 -4.60 -9.56
C ASN A 107 1.32 -4.04 -10.84
N GLU A 108 2.35 -3.24 -10.71
CA GLU A 108 3.20 -2.86 -11.84
C GLU A 108 4.44 -3.73 -11.91
N SER A 109 4.64 -4.59 -10.90
CA SER A 109 5.70 -5.57 -10.93
C SER A 109 5.40 -6.69 -11.93
N ARG A 110 6.44 -7.27 -12.50
CA ARG A 110 6.34 -8.48 -13.34
C ARG A 110 6.28 -9.78 -12.52
N PHE A 111 5.99 -9.70 -11.22
CA PHE A 111 6.05 -10.83 -10.29
C PHE A 111 4.72 -11.10 -9.60
N ASP A 112 4.53 -12.36 -9.20
CA ASP A 112 3.29 -12.87 -8.64
C ASP A 112 2.91 -12.16 -7.35
N LEU A 113 1.65 -11.74 -7.31
CA LEU A 113 0.97 -11.32 -6.08
C LEU A 113 0.10 -12.45 -5.59
N GLU A 114 0.40 -12.94 -4.39
CA GLU A 114 -0.49 -13.84 -3.70
C GLU A 114 -1.58 -13.04 -3.00
N ARG A 115 -2.79 -13.09 -3.58
CA ARG A 115 -4.01 -12.67 -2.89
C ARG A 115 -4.38 -13.79 -1.92
N GLY A 116 -4.10 -13.58 -0.64
CA GLY A 116 -4.37 -14.57 0.39
C GLY A 116 -5.87 -14.65 0.73
N PRO A 117 -6.28 -15.74 1.41
CA PRO A 117 -7.62 -15.83 1.97
C PRO A 117 -7.91 -14.63 2.89
N GLY A 118 -9.16 -14.20 2.91
CA GLY A 118 -9.62 -13.06 3.72
C GLY A 118 -9.17 -11.68 3.20
N LEU A 119 -8.56 -11.57 2.02
CA LEU A 119 -8.42 -10.28 1.35
C LEU A 119 -9.80 -9.81 0.87
N ILE A 120 -10.24 -8.67 1.37
CA ILE A 120 -11.47 -8.02 0.90
C ILE A 120 -11.08 -6.74 0.17
N LEU A 121 -11.36 -6.70 -1.13
CA LEU A 121 -11.05 -5.58 -2.00
C LEU A 121 -12.34 -4.88 -2.43
N PHE A 122 -12.54 -3.64 -1.97
CA PHE A 122 -13.64 -2.77 -2.38
C PHE A 122 -13.07 -1.60 -3.20
N ASP A 123 -13.12 -1.74 -4.52
CA ASP A 123 -12.69 -0.69 -5.45
C ASP A 123 -13.91 0.09 -5.93
N ASN A 124 -14.10 1.32 -5.42
CA ASN A 124 -15.25 2.17 -5.74
C ASN A 124 -14.76 3.47 -6.36
N ASN A 125 -14.57 3.48 -7.69
CA ASN A 125 -14.74 4.65 -8.55
C ASN A 125 -14.50 4.31 -10.04
N ARG A 126 -15.37 3.50 -10.64
CA ARG A 126 -15.60 3.53 -12.09
C ARG A 126 -17.03 3.94 -12.38
N GLY A 127 -17.26 5.24 -12.37
CA GLY A 127 -18.26 5.91 -13.19
C GLY A 127 -17.52 6.68 -14.27
#